data_AF-A0A177NHU8-F1
#
_entry.id   AF-A0A177NHU8-F1
#
_cell.length_a   1.000
_cell.length_b   1.000
_cell.length_c   1.000
_cell.angle_alpha   90.00
_cell.angle_beta   90.00
_cell.angle_gamma   90.00
#
_symmetry.space_group_name_H-M   'P 1'
#
loop_
_entity.id
_entity.type
_entity.pdbx_description
1 polymer ?
#
loop_
_entity_poly.entity_id
_entity_poly.type
_entity_poly.pdbx_seq_one_letter_code
_entity_poly.pdbx_strand_id
1 'polypeptide(L)'
;MTIDRKTHISAQVGEYAIPPLKDMLVLGKQAPIGCIAMRRAIELLITATYAHIEIEDDVISDILVRQHLLKRVSRDGLIDFVLTHVKPMMGADEIMHAELNIKVFLSEGM
;
A
#
# COMPACT_ATOMS: atom_id res chain seq x y z
N MET A 1 -0.48 -46.19 -38.89
CA MET A 1 -1.38 -45.26 -39.63
C MET A 1 -1.45 -43.95 -38.87
N THR A 2 -1.30 -42.86 -39.62
CA THR A 2 -1.43 -41.40 -39.37
C THR A 2 -2.57 -41.07 -38.38
N ILE A 3 -2.53 -40.04 -37.54
CA ILE A 3 -2.38 -38.61 -37.88
C ILE A 3 -1.57 -37.85 -36.82
N ASP A 4 -0.45 -37.26 -37.22
CA ASP A 4 0.29 -36.33 -36.38
C ASP A 4 -0.10 -34.90 -36.78
N ARG A 5 -0.99 -34.29 -36.01
CA ARG A 5 -1.52 -32.96 -36.28
C ARG A 5 -0.61 -31.95 -35.59
N LYS A 6 0.28 -31.30 -36.34
CA LYS A 6 1.18 -30.27 -35.79
C LYS A 6 0.53 -28.89 -35.83
N THR A 7 0.11 -28.43 -34.66
CA THR A 7 -0.26 -27.03 -34.43
C THR A 7 0.90 -26.34 -33.72
N HIS A 8 1.40 -25.25 -34.30
CA HIS A 8 2.45 -24.44 -33.72
C HIS A 8 1.84 -23.18 -33.10
N ILE A 9 2.07 -22.99 -31.80
CA ILE A 9 1.64 -21.82 -31.03
C ILE A 9 2.90 -21.24 -30.38
N SER A 10 3.13 -19.95 -30.56
CA SER A 10 4.17 -19.20 -29.87
C SER A 10 3.56 -17.96 -29.22
N ALA A 11 4.06 -17.60 -28.03
CA ALA A 11 3.65 -16.43 -27.30
C ALA A 11 4.85 -15.82 -26.57
N GLN A 12 4.88 -14.50 -26.47
CA GLN A 12 5.76 -13.77 -25.57
C GLN A 12 4.89 -13.16 -24.48
N VAL A 13 5.15 -13.55 -23.25
CA VAL A 13 4.31 -13.26 -22.08
C VAL A 13 5.10 -12.37 -21.13
N GLY A 14 4.46 -11.30 -20.64
CA GLY A 14 4.99 -10.39 -19.62
C GLY A 14 4.02 -10.27 -18.45
N GLU A 15 4.51 -9.83 -17.30
CA GLU A 15 3.74 -9.81 -16.05
C GLU A 15 2.73 -8.65 -16.02
N TYR A 16 1.50 -8.93 -15.58
CA TYR A 16 0.45 -7.94 -15.39
C TYR A 16 0.66 -7.20 -14.06
N ALA A 17 0.98 -5.89 -14.08
CA ALA A 17 1.22 -5.09 -12.88
C ALA A 17 -0.05 -4.36 -12.40
N ILE A 18 -0.89 -5.07 -11.64
CA ILE A 18 -1.94 -4.52 -10.76
C ILE A 18 -1.25 -3.69 -9.66
N PRO A 19 -1.78 -2.53 -9.21
CA PRO A 19 -0.98 -1.60 -8.43
C PRO A 19 -0.34 -2.28 -7.23
N PRO A 20 0.96 -2.04 -7.01
CA PRO A 20 1.78 -2.72 -6.02
C PRO A 20 1.49 -2.14 -4.63
N LEU A 21 0.22 -1.99 -4.23
CA LEU A 21 -0.10 -1.57 -2.88
C LEU A 21 0.15 -2.73 -1.92
N LYS A 22 1.41 -2.84 -1.51
CA LYS A 22 1.84 -3.87 -0.55
C LYS A 22 1.36 -3.53 0.85
N ASP A 23 1.77 -2.41 1.44
CA ASP A 23 1.45 -2.17 2.86
C ASP A 23 0.75 -0.85 3.13
N MET A 24 1.30 0.27 2.64
CA MET A 24 0.83 1.61 3.00
C MET A 24 0.97 2.62 1.85
N LEU A 25 0.01 3.56 1.77
CA LEU A 25 0.14 4.82 1.05
C LEU A 25 0.06 5.98 2.05
N VAL A 26 0.83 7.03 1.78
CA VAL A 26 0.74 8.33 2.45
C VAL A 26 0.39 9.34 1.36
N LEU A 27 -0.70 10.08 1.56
CA LEU A 27 -1.22 11.03 0.59
C LEU A 27 -0.99 12.45 1.08
N GLY A 28 -0.46 13.29 0.19
CA GLY A 28 -0.31 14.71 0.44
C GLY A 28 -1.65 15.44 0.29
N LYS A 29 -1.78 16.58 0.96
CA LYS A 29 -2.99 17.44 0.94
C LYS A 29 -3.41 17.91 -0.45
N GLN A 30 -2.47 18.00 -1.37
CA GLN A 30 -2.63 18.44 -2.75
C GLN A 30 -2.37 17.30 -3.75
N ALA A 31 -2.38 16.04 -3.28
CA ALA A 31 -2.14 14.88 -4.11
C ALA A 31 -3.07 14.86 -5.34
N PRO A 32 -2.57 14.39 -6.50
CA PRO A 32 -3.34 14.38 -7.76
C PRO A 32 -4.61 13.50 -7.69
N ILE A 33 -4.66 12.58 -6.73
CA ILE A 33 -5.81 11.71 -6.47
C ILE A 33 -6.08 11.73 -4.97
N GLY A 34 -7.25 12.21 -4.57
CA GLY A 34 -7.67 12.22 -3.17
C GLY A 34 -7.98 10.82 -2.62
N CYS A 35 -8.02 10.71 -1.29
CA CYS A 35 -8.20 9.45 -0.57
C CYS A 35 -9.42 8.62 -1.02
N ILE A 36 -10.57 9.26 -1.25
CA ILE A 36 -11.80 8.58 -1.68
C ILE A 36 -11.60 7.86 -3.02
N ALA A 37 -11.00 8.54 -4.00
CA ALA A 37 -10.76 7.97 -5.32
C ALA A 37 -9.71 6.85 -5.25
N MET A 38 -8.65 7.05 -4.46
CA MET A 38 -7.61 6.05 -4.24
C MET A 38 -8.18 4.77 -3.59
N ARG A 39 -9.01 4.92 -2.55
CA ARG A 39 -9.70 3.78 -1.91
C ARG A 39 -10.52 2.97 -2.88
N ARG A 40 -11.34 3.62 -3.70
CA ARG A 40 -12.15 2.94 -4.73
C ARG A 40 -11.28 2.20 -5.74
N ALA A 41 -10.18 2.80 -6.17
CA ALA A 41 -9.25 2.14 -7.09
C ALA A 41 -8.66 0.88 -6.45
N ILE A 42 -8.23 0.95 -5.18
CA ILE A 42 -7.68 -0.18 -4.44
C ILE A 42 -8.74 -1.29 -4.26
N GLU A 43 -9.97 -0.95 -3.89
CA GLU A 43 -11.07 -1.89 -3.69
C GLU A 43 -11.44 -2.68 -4.96
N LEU A 44 -11.27 -2.08 -6.15
CA LEU A 44 -11.49 -2.76 -7.42
C LEU A 44 -10.37 -3.76 -7.77
N LEU A 45 -9.20 -3.61 -7.17
CA LEU A 45 -7.98 -4.29 -7.58
C LEU A 45 -7.58 -5.41 -6.62
N ILE A 46 -7.95 -5.28 -5.34
CA ILE A 46 -7.61 -6.25 -4.30
C ILE A 46 -8.73 -6.37 -3.25
N THR A 47 -8.91 -7.57 -2.71
CA THR A 47 -9.90 -7.88 -1.67
C THR A 47 -9.47 -7.50 -0.26
N ALA A 48 -8.26 -6.94 -0.11
CA ALA A 48 -7.69 -6.62 1.19
C ALA A 48 -8.37 -5.40 1.83
N THR A 49 -8.55 -5.45 3.15
CA THR A 49 -9.12 -4.33 3.91
C THR A 49 -8.06 -3.30 4.28
N TYR A 50 -8.42 -2.04 4.13
CA TYR A 50 -7.54 -0.89 4.39
C TYR A 50 -8.13 0.03 5.47
N ALA A 51 -7.31 0.35 6.47
CA ALA A 51 -7.60 1.40 7.41
C ALA A 51 -7.40 2.77 6.74
N HIS A 52 -8.31 3.70 7.04
CA HIS A 52 -8.13 5.12 6.74
C HIS A 52 -7.70 5.78 8.03
N ILE A 53 -6.66 6.60 7.95
CA ILE A 53 -6.30 7.52 9.01
C ILE A 53 -6.22 8.90 8.36
N GLU A 54 -7.12 9.79 8.75
CA GLU A 54 -7.06 11.21 8.40
C GLU A 54 -6.07 11.90 9.33
N ILE A 55 -5.24 12.78 8.77
CA ILE A 55 -4.15 13.46 9.45
C ILE A 55 -4.35 14.96 9.33
N GLU A 56 -4.31 15.66 10.47
CA GLU A 56 -4.28 17.11 10.51
C GLU A 56 -2.82 17.58 10.47
N ASP A 57 -2.28 17.76 9.26
CA ASP A 57 -0.88 18.18 9.03
C ASP A 57 -0.80 19.14 7.83
N ASP A 58 0.23 19.97 7.70
CA ASP A 58 0.36 20.92 6.60
C ASP A 58 0.73 20.28 5.26
N VAL A 59 1.35 19.10 5.26
CA VAL A 59 1.77 18.37 4.05
C VAL A 59 0.90 17.16 3.81
N ILE A 60 0.65 16.34 4.83
CA ILE A 60 -0.03 15.05 4.71
C ILE A 60 -1.53 15.22 5.02
N SER A 61 -2.39 14.56 4.26
CA SER A 61 -3.83 14.50 4.55
C SER A 61 -4.29 13.13 5.04
N ASP A 62 -3.78 12.05 4.44
CA ASP A 62 -4.32 10.73 4.66
C ASP A 62 -3.24 9.64 4.64
N ILE A 63 -3.44 8.63 5.48
CA ILE A 63 -2.70 7.37 5.44
C ILE A 63 -3.69 6.25 5.13
N LEU A 64 -3.37 5.47 4.11
CA LEU A 64 -4.04 4.21 3.78
C LEU A 64 -3.10 3.07 4.13
N VAL A 65 -3.48 2.20 5.05
CA VAL A 65 -2.62 1.10 5.50
C VAL A 65 -3.42 -0.20 5.61
N ARG A 66 -2.79 -1.35 5.30
CA ARG A 66 -3.46 -2.64 5.50
C ARG A 66 -3.92 -2.81 6.94
N GLN A 67 -5.21 -3.12 7.12
CA GLN A 67 -5.84 -3.18 8.43
C GLN A 67 -5.13 -4.12 9.42
N HIS A 68 -4.57 -5.23 8.93
CA HIS A 68 -3.89 -6.20 9.79
C HIS A 68 -2.57 -5.70 10.37
N LEU A 69 -1.92 -4.70 9.77
CA LEU A 69 -0.66 -4.14 10.30
C LEU A 69 -0.90 -3.40 11.61
N LEU A 70 -2.07 -2.78 11.75
CA LEU A 70 -2.52 -2.13 12.99
C LEU A 70 -2.76 -3.11 14.16
N LYS A 71 -2.66 -4.43 13.93
CA LYS A 71 -2.61 -5.43 15.01
C LYS A 71 -1.21 -5.57 15.62
N ARG A 72 -0.18 -5.08 14.95
CA ARG A 72 1.25 -5.23 15.33
C ARG A 72 1.89 -3.91 15.72
N VAL A 73 1.37 -2.79 15.22
CA VAL A 73 1.77 -1.43 15.57
C VAL A 73 0.54 -0.64 15.98
N SER A 74 0.66 0.21 17.00
CA SER A 74 -0.43 1.11 17.38
C SER A 74 -0.70 2.12 16.27
N ARG A 75 -1.94 2.60 16.18
CA ARG A 75 -2.31 3.66 15.24
C ARG A 75 -1.44 4.90 15.45
N ASP A 76 -1.30 5.36 16.69
CA ASP A 76 -0.55 6.57 17.00
C ASP A 76 0.94 6.41 16.72
N GLY A 77 1.52 5.24 17.02
CA GLY A 77 2.92 4.96 16.70
C GLY A 77 3.19 4.93 15.20
N LEU A 78 2.23 4.49 14.39
CA LEU A 78 2.34 4.56 12.93
C LEU A 78 2.25 6.01 12.43
N ILE A 79 1.33 6.81 12.99
CA ILE A 79 1.19 8.23 12.64
C ILE A 79 2.48 8.98 12.96
N ASP A 80 3.00 8.81 14.17
CA ASP A 80 4.25 9.45 14.61
C ASP A 80 5.44 9.06 13.72
N PHE A 81 5.55 7.78 13.37
CA PHE A 81 6.55 7.30 12.41
C PHE A 81 6.44 8.00 11.06
N VAL A 82 5.23 8.12 10.50
CA VAL A 82 4.99 8.77 9.21
C VAL A 82 5.34 10.26 9.27
N LEU A 83 4.86 10.98 10.29
CA LEU A 83 5.14 12.41 10.46
C LEU A 83 6.63 12.69 10.69
N THR A 84 7.34 11.80 11.40
CA THR A 84 8.75 11.98 11.72
C THR A 84 9.67 11.61 10.55
N HIS A 85 9.38 10.51 9.85
CA HIS A 85 10.32 9.92 8.90
C HIS A 85 9.90 10.00 7.43
N VAL A 86 8.60 10.02 7.14
CA VAL A 86 8.10 10.05 5.76
C VAL A 86 7.83 11.47 5.31
N LYS A 87 7.15 12.28 6.15
CA LYS A 87 6.81 13.68 5.84
C LYS A 87 8.00 14.51 5.33
N PRO A 88 9.22 14.46 5.93
CA PRO A 88 10.33 15.30 5.48
C PRO A 88 10.82 14.99 4.05
N MET A 89 10.45 13.82 3.52
CA MET A 89 10.83 13.36 2.18
C MET A 89 9.72 13.56 1.14
N MET A 90 8.59 14.17 1.54
CA MET A 90 7.36 14.19 0.78
C MET A 90 6.89 15.62 0.49
N GLY A 91 6.48 15.87 -0.76
CA GLY A 91 5.73 17.06 -1.16
C GLY A 91 4.23 16.94 -0.88
N ALA A 92 3.54 18.06 -0.67
CA ALA A 92 2.10 18.06 -0.44
C ALA A 92 1.29 17.58 -1.66
N ASP A 93 1.87 17.61 -2.86
CA ASP A 93 1.29 17.15 -4.12
C ASP A 93 1.63 15.69 -4.47
N GLU A 94 2.30 14.96 -3.58
CA GLU A 94 2.75 13.60 -3.84
C GLU A 94 1.87 12.53 -3.20
N ILE A 95 2.03 11.29 -3.67
CA ILE A 95 1.53 10.08 -3.03
C ILE A 95 2.71 9.13 -2.87
N MET A 96 3.11 8.84 -1.64
CA MET A 96 4.19 7.91 -1.36
C MET A 96 3.65 6.53 -1.04
N HIS A 97 4.29 5.50 -1.60
CA HIS A 97 4.06 4.12 -1.19
C HIS A 97 5.16 3.67 -0.22
N ALA A 98 4.79 2.84 0.75
CA ALA A 98 5.73 2.26 1.70
C ALA A 98 5.45 0.77 1.91
N GLU A 99 6.53 -0.01 2.00
CA GLU A 99 6.52 -1.41 2.43
C GLU A 99 7.00 -1.47 3.88
N LEU A 100 6.24 -2.13 4.75
CA LEU A 100 6.47 -2.12 6.20
C LEU A 100 6.88 -3.51 6.69
N ASN A 101 8.10 -3.62 7.22
CA ASN A 101 8.59 -4.84 7.85
C ASN A 101 8.49 -4.75 9.38
N ILE A 102 7.33 -5.11 9.92
CA ILE A 102 7.05 -5.06 11.37
C ILE A 102 7.38 -6.42 11.99
N LYS A 103 8.41 -6.47 12.85
CA LYS A 103 8.79 -7.63 13.65
C LYS A 103 8.40 -7.41 15.12
N VAL A 104 7.66 -8.36 15.69
CA VAL A 104 7.28 -8.34 17.11
C VAL A 104 8.14 -9.37 17.83
N PHE A 105 8.91 -8.91 18.83
CA PHE A 105 9.67 -9.77 19.71
C PHE A 105 8.88 -9.99 20.99
N LEU A 106 8.60 -11.25 21.30
CA LEU A 106 7.93 -11.65 22.53
C LEU A 106 8.96 -12.32 23.43
N SER A 107 9.03 -11.86 24.68
CA SER A 107 9.78 -12.54 25.73
C SER A 107 8.84 -12.73 26.92
N GLU A 108 8.67 -13.97 27.35
CA GLU A 108 8.12 -14.24 28.67
C GLU A 108 9.27 -14.07 29.68
N GLY A 109 9.08 -13.16 30.63
CA GLY A 109 9.94 -13.10 31.80
C GLY A 109 9.67 -14.32 32.70
N MET A 110 10.74 -14.89 33.25
CA MET A 110 10.67 -15.84 34.38
C MET A 110 10.10 -15.15 35.62
#